data_AF-A0A158DA39-F1
#
_entry.id   AF-A0A158DA39-F1
#
_cell.length_a   1.000
_cell.length_b   1.000
_cell.length_c   1.000
_cell.angle_alpha   90.00
_cell.angle_beta   90.00
_cell.angle_gamma   90.00
#
_symmetry.space_group_name_H-M   'P 1'
#
loop_
_entity.id
_entity.type
_entity.pdbx_description
1 polymer ?
#
loop_
_entity_poly.entity_id
_entity_poly.type
_entity_poly.pdbx_seq_one_letter_code
_entity_poly.pdbx_strand_id
1 'polypeptide(L)'
;MRKEKYISPRWMHAAVSAIALATLAACGGGGGSSGNSSSPVASSTPASGTAPTSPGDTGASTPATSTTPTLAAATPVLDGTAIGATQWNDGSTSTGGAGQAVSNLNCTVAGAKYSYAHVSIYQNGKQLALPANIGTVVPTMARQTGCVYPVHTVDASGKIRMDVTSNASYTLGQFFSVWGQPLSTTNLAGLTGNVTAWVNTGGTLAKYTGDLAGLVLPQHGEVTLVVDTPPAQIATYTWTDPPPFTSTVSTLTYGGVLGSLYWPDGNTSTGGTGATVDGLICAAGMAETFHVHSHVAIFKDGQWLAFPKNVGILPQCNYETHTHDNTGIIHIETPNVKNFTLGQVFDIWGQPLSSTNVAGITGNIVVYINDNGDVRRYTGDPRNIPLTSLRDITFQIGTPLTTLPTYSWYEPQ
;
A
#
# COMPACT_ATOMS: atom_id res chain seq x y z
N MET A 1 -20.73 -6.99 -33.51
CA MET A 1 -22.19 -6.95 -33.78
C MET A 1 -22.86 -6.32 -32.59
N ARG A 2 -23.54 -5.18 -32.77
CA ARG A 2 -24.32 -4.50 -31.72
C ARG A 2 -25.59 -5.28 -31.41
N LYS A 3 -25.96 -5.42 -30.14
CA LYS A 3 -27.37 -5.49 -29.74
C LYS A 3 -27.60 -4.71 -28.45
N GLU A 4 -28.38 -3.64 -28.60
CA GLU A 4 -28.97 -2.84 -27.54
C GLU A 4 -30.21 -3.51 -26.94
N LYS A 5 -30.41 -3.21 -25.64
CA LYS A 5 -31.66 -2.93 -24.90
C LYS A 5 -32.80 -3.96 -24.95
N TYR A 6 -33.21 -4.40 -23.75
CA TYR A 6 -34.59 -4.20 -23.24
C TYR A 6 -34.57 -4.14 -21.71
N ILE A 7 -34.97 -2.99 -21.15
CA ILE A 7 -35.33 -2.82 -19.73
C ILE A 7 -36.85 -2.67 -19.68
N SER A 8 -37.49 -3.32 -18.71
CA SER A 8 -38.84 -2.99 -18.27
C SER A 8 -38.94 -3.22 -16.76
N PRO A 9 -39.52 -2.28 -15.97
CA PRO A 9 -39.47 -2.30 -14.52
C PRO A 9 -40.66 -3.09 -13.94
N ARG A 10 -40.42 -3.88 -12.89
CA ARG A 10 -41.50 -4.33 -12.01
C ARG A 10 -41.22 -3.88 -10.59
N TRP A 11 -42.10 -2.99 -10.13
CA TRP A 11 -42.33 -2.67 -8.74
C TRP A 11 -42.85 -3.90 -8.01
N MET A 12 -42.33 -4.22 -6.83
CA MET A 12 -43.10 -4.89 -5.79
C MET A 12 -42.47 -4.69 -4.41
N HIS A 13 -43.39 -4.64 -3.45
CA HIS A 13 -43.35 -4.04 -2.12
C HIS A 13 -42.33 -4.59 -1.11
N ALA A 14 -42.06 -3.71 -0.14
CA ALA A 14 -41.37 -3.96 1.12
C ALA A 14 -42.02 -5.07 1.96
N ALA A 15 -41.18 -5.81 2.67
CA ALA A 15 -41.53 -6.47 3.92
C ALA A 15 -40.34 -6.35 4.88
N VAL A 16 -40.51 -5.51 5.90
CA VAL A 16 -39.64 -5.41 7.08
C VAL A 16 -39.95 -6.59 7.98
N SER A 17 -38.94 -7.33 8.43
CA SER A 17 -39.08 -8.27 9.54
C SER A 17 -37.94 -8.05 10.53
N ALA A 18 -38.31 -7.46 11.66
CA ALA A 18 -37.49 -7.34 12.84
C ALA A 18 -37.55 -8.66 13.61
N ILE A 19 -36.39 -9.24 13.94
CA ILE A 19 -36.28 -10.27 14.97
C ILE A 19 -35.26 -9.78 15.99
N ALA A 20 -35.78 -9.43 17.16
CA ALA A 20 -35.02 -9.30 18.40
C ALA A 20 -34.80 -10.70 18.99
N LEU A 21 -33.60 -10.98 19.52
CA LEU A 21 -33.43 -12.06 20.48
C LEU A 21 -32.42 -11.68 21.57
N ALA A 22 -32.80 -12.11 22.77
CA ALA A 22 -32.42 -11.59 24.07
C ALA A 22 -31.04 -12.05 24.57
N THR A 23 -30.49 -11.22 25.44
CA THR A 23 -29.39 -11.49 26.35
C THR A 23 -29.79 -12.51 27.43
N LEU A 24 -28.90 -13.45 27.75
CA LEU A 24 -28.94 -14.17 29.02
C LEU A 24 -27.60 -14.03 29.73
N ALA A 25 -27.64 -13.38 30.89
CA ALA A 25 -26.62 -13.45 31.91
C ALA A 25 -26.91 -14.64 32.83
N ALA A 26 -25.88 -15.37 33.23
CA ALA A 26 -25.95 -16.30 34.35
C ALA A 26 -24.76 -16.07 35.30
N CYS A 27 -25.09 -15.75 36.55
CA CYS A 27 -24.21 -15.74 37.71
C CYS A 27 -24.47 -16.99 38.58
N GLY A 28 -23.46 -17.41 39.33
CA GLY A 28 -23.49 -18.42 40.42
C GLY A 28 -22.25 -19.32 40.30
N GLY A 29 -21.22 -19.29 41.17
CA GLY A 29 -21.21 -19.29 42.64
C GLY A 29 -21.37 -20.73 43.13
N GLY A 30 -20.54 -21.37 43.96
CA GLY A 30 -19.30 -21.05 44.69
C GLY A 30 -18.95 -22.24 45.61
N GLY A 31 -17.75 -22.21 46.22
CA GLY A 31 -17.33 -23.03 47.39
C GLY A 31 -16.75 -24.42 47.10
N GLY A 32 -15.69 -24.92 47.75
CA GLY A 32 -14.82 -24.39 48.80
C GLY A 32 -14.06 -25.54 49.50
N SER A 33 -12.79 -25.27 49.88
CA SER A 33 -11.94 -25.93 50.90
C SER A 33 -11.61 -27.43 50.73
N SER A 34 -10.49 -28.03 51.13
CA SER A 34 -9.41 -27.80 52.11
C SER A 34 -8.35 -28.89 51.82
N GLY A 35 -7.07 -28.88 52.20
CA GLY A 35 -6.28 -28.00 53.05
C GLY A 35 -4.85 -28.54 53.16
N ASN A 36 -3.96 -27.70 53.72
CA ASN A 36 -2.82 -28.00 54.59
C ASN A 36 -1.71 -28.97 54.12
N SER A 37 -0.41 -28.81 54.44
CA SER A 37 0.44 -27.76 55.02
C SER A 37 1.85 -28.38 55.14
N SER A 38 2.91 -27.56 55.09
CA SER A 38 4.04 -27.55 56.05
C SER A 38 5.32 -26.93 55.45
N SER A 39 5.77 -25.83 56.05
CA SER A 39 7.16 -25.35 56.06
C SER A 39 7.94 -25.97 57.22
N PRO A 40 9.27 -25.79 57.29
CA PRO A 40 9.84 -24.77 58.19
C PRO A 40 11.04 -23.99 57.56
N VAL A 41 11.16 -22.66 57.73
CA VAL A 41 11.86 -21.85 58.78
C VAL A 41 13.39 -22.03 58.85
N ALA A 42 14.13 -20.95 58.56
CA ALA A 42 15.23 -20.43 59.41
C ALA A 42 15.61 -18.99 59.04
N SER A 43 15.86 -18.20 60.07
CA SER A 43 16.07 -16.75 60.13
C SER A 43 17.50 -16.40 60.54
N SER A 44 18.01 -15.22 60.17
CA SER A 44 19.03 -14.50 60.96
C SER A 44 19.00 -12.98 60.69
N THR A 45 18.98 -12.21 61.78
CA THR A 45 18.85 -10.74 61.89
C THR A 45 20.23 -10.08 62.23
N PRO A 46 20.35 -8.76 62.58
CA PRO A 46 21.06 -7.75 61.80
C PRO A 46 22.33 -7.17 62.48
N ALA A 47 23.02 -6.22 61.82
CA ALA A 47 23.95 -5.32 62.50
C ALA A 47 23.87 -3.88 61.94
N SER A 48 23.76 -2.93 62.88
CA SER A 48 23.68 -1.49 62.75
C SER A 48 25.07 -0.85 62.64
N GLY A 49 25.20 0.28 61.93
CA GLY A 49 26.41 1.09 61.91
C GLY A 49 26.22 2.47 61.27
N THR A 50 25.96 3.47 62.13
CA THR A 50 26.34 4.90 62.08
C THR A 50 26.63 5.62 60.75
N ALA A 51 25.92 6.75 60.58
CA ALA A 51 26.21 7.84 59.64
C ALA A 51 27.50 8.62 59.97
N PRO A 52 28.02 9.36 58.98
CA PRO A 52 28.27 10.79 59.19
C PRO A 52 27.73 11.70 58.07
N THR A 53 27.55 12.96 58.44
CA THR A 53 26.90 14.07 57.73
C THR A 53 27.83 14.91 56.84
N SER A 54 27.23 15.48 55.77
CA SER A 54 27.55 16.72 55.01
C SER A 54 28.73 16.76 54.02
N PRO A 55 28.75 17.69 53.02
CA PRO A 55 27.79 18.76 52.71
C PRO A 55 27.22 18.69 51.27
N GLY A 56 26.20 19.54 51.02
CA GLY A 56 25.44 19.57 49.78
C GLY A 56 26.24 19.85 48.53
N ASP A 57 25.93 19.10 47.48
CA ASP A 57 26.19 19.48 46.11
C ASP A 57 24.90 20.08 45.54
N THR A 58 24.92 21.38 45.32
CA THR A 58 24.02 22.04 44.37
C THR A 58 24.34 21.50 42.99
N GLY A 59 23.79 20.33 42.67
CA GLY A 59 23.71 19.81 41.32
C GLY A 59 22.82 20.74 40.52
N ALA A 60 23.43 21.77 39.94
CA ALA A 60 22.82 22.60 38.93
C ALA A 60 22.14 21.68 37.91
N SER A 61 20.83 21.80 37.80
CA SER A 61 20.10 21.31 36.63
C SER A 61 20.74 21.96 35.42
N THR A 62 21.57 21.22 34.69
CA THR A 62 22.03 21.62 33.37
C THR A 62 20.77 21.98 32.59
N PRO A 63 20.59 23.23 32.15
CA PRO A 63 19.50 23.55 31.25
C PRO A 63 19.65 22.60 30.08
N ALA A 64 18.60 21.81 29.77
CA ALA A 64 18.55 21.10 28.50
C ALA A 64 18.72 22.17 27.43
N THR A 65 19.94 22.30 26.88
CA THR A 65 20.21 23.19 25.78
C THR A 65 19.31 22.70 24.67
N SER A 66 18.28 23.49 24.37
CA SER A 66 17.40 23.32 23.22
C SER A 66 18.24 23.53 21.96
N THR A 67 19.08 22.56 21.63
CA THR A 67 19.87 22.56 20.42
C THR A 67 18.93 22.28 19.26
N THR A 68 18.91 23.21 18.30
CA THR A 68 18.28 22.98 17.00
C THR A 68 18.76 21.62 16.45
N PRO A 69 17.85 20.69 16.11
CA PRO A 69 18.22 19.41 15.54
C PRO A 69 19.04 19.60 14.26
N THR A 70 19.95 18.67 14.02
CA THR A 70 20.73 18.58 12.77
C THR A 70 20.20 17.46 11.89
N LEU A 71 20.62 17.38 10.63
CA LEU A 71 20.30 16.22 9.79
C LEU A 71 21.20 15.03 10.16
N ALA A 72 20.61 13.83 10.18
CA ALA A 72 21.34 12.58 10.24
C ALA A 72 22.02 12.27 8.89
N ALA A 73 22.81 11.18 8.83
CA ALA A 73 23.27 10.65 7.55
C ALA A 73 22.09 10.14 6.72
N ALA A 74 22.08 10.43 5.42
CA ALA A 74 21.00 10.04 4.54
C ALA A 74 20.91 8.52 4.38
N THR A 75 19.69 7.98 4.42
CA THR A 75 19.41 6.55 4.18
C THR A 75 18.41 6.36 3.04
N PRO A 76 18.43 5.26 2.28
CA PRO A 76 17.46 5.08 1.19
C PRO A 76 16.02 4.98 1.71
N VAL A 77 15.08 5.69 1.08
CA VAL A 77 13.64 5.45 1.25
C VAL A 77 13.19 4.39 0.24
N LEU A 78 13.00 3.16 0.71
CA LEU A 78 12.66 2.02 -0.14
C LEU A 78 11.16 1.75 -0.13
N ASP A 79 10.54 1.67 -1.31
CA ASP A 79 9.14 1.25 -1.46
C ASP A 79 8.93 -0.16 -0.85
N GLY A 80 7.79 -0.36 -0.19
CA GLY A 80 7.41 -1.60 0.48
C GLY A 80 8.05 -1.82 1.86
N THR A 81 8.75 -0.83 2.41
CA THR A 81 9.35 -0.90 3.75
C THR A 81 8.54 -0.12 4.79
N ALA A 82 8.89 -0.29 6.07
CA ALA A 82 8.37 0.49 7.17
C ALA A 82 9.52 1.28 7.82
N ILE A 83 9.31 2.58 8.05
CA ILE A 83 10.28 3.44 8.74
C ILE A 83 9.66 3.96 10.04
N GLY A 84 10.20 3.50 11.18
CA GLY A 84 9.68 3.80 12.51
C GLY A 84 8.81 2.67 13.07
N ALA A 85 8.33 2.85 14.31
CA ALA A 85 7.47 1.87 14.97
C ALA A 85 6.00 2.02 14.53
N THR A 86 5.31 0.91 14.27
CA THR A 86 3.86 0.90 14.00
C THR A 86 3.09 1.53 15.16
N GLN A 87 2.17 2.42 14.82
CA GLN A 87 1.33 3.15 15.79
C GLN A 87 -0.15 3.18 15.39
N TRP A 88 -0.44 3.23 14.08
CA TRP A 88 -1.79 3.32 13.54
C TRP A 88 -2.07 2.14 12.61
N ASN A 89 -3.35 1.84 12.42
CA ASN A 89 -3.79 0.86 11.42
C ASN A 89 -3.63 1.44 10.02
N ASP A 90 -3.39 0.56 9.04
CA ASP A 90 -3.36 0.92 7.63
C ASP A 90 -4.70 1.49 7.15
N GLY A 91 -4.62 2.40 6.18
CA GLY A 91 -5.76 3.07 5.56
C GLY A 91 -6.14 4.39 6.21
N SER A 92 -7.10 5.07 5.57
CA SER A 92 -7.79 6.21 6.15
C SER A 92 -8.74 5.76 7.27
N THR A 93 -8.91 6.60 8.30
CA THR A 93 -9.91 6.36 9.34
C THR A 93 -11.32 6.56 8.81
N SER A 94 -12.35 6.21 9.61
CA SER A 94 -13.75 6.42 9.25
C SER A 94 -14.15 7.89 9.04
N THR A 95 -13.35 8.84 9.53
CA THR A 95 -13.54 10.28 9.32
C THR A 95 -12.67 10.84 8.18
N GLY A 96 -11.81 10.00 7.61
CA GLY A 96 -10.95 10.35 6.48
C GLY A 96 -11.61 10.05 5.14
N GLY A 97 -10.78 9.91 4.11
CA GLY A 97 -11.21 9.61 2.76
C GLY A 97 -11.70 8.18 2.58
N ALA A 98 -13.00 8.00 2.37
CA ALA A 98 -13.63 6.72 2.06
C ALA A 98 -14.28 6.71 0.65
N GLY A 99 -13.84 7.64 -0.23
CA GLY A 99 -14.32 7.79 -1.60
C GLY A 99 -15.13 9.07 -1.85
N GLN A 100 -15.51 9.79 -0.80
CA GLN A 100 -16.16 11.10 -0.87
C GLN A 100 -15.16 12.25 -1.10
N ALA A 101 -15.62 13.44 -1.45
CA ALA A 101 -14.73 14.61 -1.49
C ALA A 101 -14.24 14.96 -0.07
N VAL A 102 -12.94 15.22 0.10
CA VAL A 102 -12.32 15.59 1.37
C VAL A 102 -11.36 16.75 1.14
N SER A 103 -11.56 17.88 1.83
CA SER A 103 -10.68 19.06 1.71
C SER A 103 -10.42 19.50 0.25
N ASN A 104 -11.47 19.50 -0.57
CA ASN A 104 -11.45 19.76 -2.02
C ASN A 104 -10.67 18.74 -2.87
N LEU A 105 -10.33 17.58 -2.30
CA LEU A 105 -9.73 16.47 -3.01
C LEU A 105 -10.80 15.43 -3.32
N ASN A 106 -10.80 14.93 -4.56
CA ASN A 106 -11.67 13.86 -4.99
C ASN A 106 -10.89 12.55 -5.02
N CYS A 107 -11.59 11.45 -4.73
CA CYS A 107 -11.06 10.11 -4.92
C CYS A 107 -11.40 9.66 -6.35
N THR A 108 -10.39 9.49 -7.19
CA THR A 108 -10.55 9.14 -8.61
C THR A 108 -9.64 7.99 -8.99
N VAL A 109 -9.66 7.58 -10.26
CA VAL A 109 -8.54 6.80 -10.80
C VAL A 109 -7.24 7.58 -10.63
N ALA A 110 -6.13 6.88 -10.42
CA ALA A 110 -4.81 7.48 -10.23
C ALA A 110 -4.43 8.34 -11.44
N GLY A 111 -3.77 9.49 -11.22
CA GLY A 111 -3.30 10.37 -12.29
C GLY A 111 -2.02 9.90 -12.99
N ALA A 112 -1.74 10.45 -14.17
CA ALA A 112 -0.65 10.04 -15.06
C ALA A 112 0.78 10.40 -14.59
N LYS A 113 0.94 11.30 -13.61
CA LYS A 113 2.24 11.79 -13.15
C LYS A 113 2.27 11.99 -11.65
N TYR A 114 3.33 11.52 -11.01
CA TYR A 114 3.54 11.65 -9.58
C TYR A 114 4.85 12.34 -9.21
N SER A 115 4.79 13.08 -8.10
CA SER A 115 5.95 13.50 -7.31
C SER A 115 5.79 12.97 -5.89
N TYR A 116 6.83 13.11 -5.08
CA TYR A 116 6.89 12.51 -3.76
C TYR A 116 7.33 13.53 -2.72
N ALA A 117 6.83 13.39 -1.51
CA ALA A 117 7.35 14.05 -0.32
C ALA A 117 7.55 12.99 0.76
N HIS A 118 8.38 13.25 1.75
CA HIS A 118 8.51 12.35 2.90
C HIS A 118 7.89 13.00 4.13
N VAL A 119 7.10 12.26 4.90
CA VAL A 119 6.61 12.70 6.21
C VAL A 119 7.09 11.75 7.29
N SER A 120 7.84 12.28 8.26
CA SER A 120 8.27 11.55 9.46
C SER A 120 7.49 12.06 10.68
N ILE A 121 7.07 11.15 11.56
CA ILE A 121 6.50 11.51 12.86
C ILE A 121 7.40 11.02 13.98
N TYR A 122 7.73 11.90 14.92
CA TYR A 122 8.45 11.57 16.14
C TYR A 122 7.60 11.91 17.37
N GLN A 123 7.65 11.05 18.38
CA GLN A 123 7.15 11.35 19.71
C GLN A 123 8.27 11.04 20.70
N ASN A 124 8.69 12.05 21.48
CA ASN A 124 9.75 11.90 22.48
C ASN A 124 11.03 11.24 21.90
N GLY A 125 11.47 11.69 20.72
CA GLY A 125 12.64 11.16 20.02
C GLY A 125 12.46 9.79 19.35
N LYS A 126 11.34 9.09 19.54
CA LYS A 126 11.03 7.82 18.86
C LYS A 126 10.30 8.09 17.54
N GLN A 127 10.83 7.56 16.43
CA GLN A 127 10.15 7.61 15.13
C GLN A 127 8.98 6.62 15.06
N LEU A 128 7.85 7.09 14.55
CA LEU A 128 6.63 6.32 14.33
C LEU A 128 6.36 6.22 12.83
N ALA A 129 5.96 5.03 12.39
CA ALA A 129 5.63 4.78 10.99
C ALA A 129 4.26 5.38 10.65
N LEU A 130 4.18 6.07 9.50
CA LEU A 130 2.89 6.37 8.89
C LEU A 130 2.24 5.06 8.42
N PRO A 131 0.91 4.92 8.53
CA PRO A 131 0.24 3.74 7.99
C PRO A 131 0.31 3.67 6.47
N ALA A 132 0.29 2.44 5.95
CA ALA A 132 0.15 2.18 4.52
C ALA A 132 -1.27 2.53 4.04
N ASN A 133 -1.45 2.70 2.74
CA ASN A 133 -2.76 2.83 2.08
C ASN A 133 -3.66 3.99 2.56
N ILE A 134 -3.12 5.03 3.21
CA ILE A 134 -3.89 6.24 3.51
C ILE A 134 -4.35 6.84 2.20
N GLY A 135 -5.65 7.12 2.05
CA GLY A 135 -6.19 7.71 0.83
C GLY A 135 -6.36 6.73 -0.33
N THR A 136 -6.27 5.42 -0.09
CA THR A 136 -6.62 4.40 -1.08
C THR A 136 -7.95 3.74 -0.71
N VAL A 137 -8.87 3.67 -1.68
CA VAL A 137 -10.15 2.98 -1.56
C VAL A 137 -10.14 1.76 -2.46
N VAL A 138 -10.25 0.58 -1.84
CA VAL A 138 -10.19 -0.70 -2.55
C VAL A 138 -11.39 -0.89 -3.50
N PRO A 139 -11.22 -1.67 -4.58
CA PRO A 139 -12.31 -2.05 -5.48
C PRO A 139 -13.52 -2.67 -4.78
N THR A 140 -14.69 -2.39 -5.34
CA THR A 140 -15.97 -3.03 -4.98
C THR A 140 -16.76 -3.34 -6.24
N MET A 141 -17.85 -4.12 -6.14
CA MET A 141 -18.74 -4.35 -7.29
C MET A 141 -19.31 -3.05 -7.89
N ALA A 142 -19.57 -2.04 -7.05
CA ALA A 142 -20.10 -0.74 -7.47
C ALA A 142 -19.03 0.21 -8.02
N ARG A 143 -17.75 -0.04 -7.70
CA ARG A 143 -16.59 0.76 -8.13
C ARG A 143 -15.41 -0.18 -8.34
N GLN A 144 -15.36 -0.78 -9.51
CA GLN A 144 -14.46 -1.90 -9.80
C GLN A 144 -12.99 -1.48 -9.92
N THR A 145 -12.74 -0.22 -10.22
CA THR A 145 -11.39 0.37 -10.25
C THR A 145 -10.88 0.76 -8.85
N GLY A 146 -11.75 0.78 -7.83
CA GLY A 146 -11.45 1.48 -6.58
C GLY A 146 -11.30 2.99 -6.83
N CYS A 147 -10.56 3.68 -5.96
CA CYS A 147 -10.07 5.02 -6.24
C CYS A 147 -8.92 5.40 -5.30
N VAL A 148 -8.20 6.46 -5.62
CA VAL A 148 -7.13 7.02 -4.80
C VAL A 148 -7.29 8.53 -4.70
N TYR A 149 -6.99 9.10 -3.53
CA TYR A 149 -6.86 10.54 -3.39
C TYR A 149 -5.50 10.98 -3.92
N PRO A 150 -5.37 12.19 -4.46
CA PRO A 150 -4.13 12.63 -5.09
C PRO A 150 -2.98 12.89 -4.10
N VAL A 151 -3.21 12.75 -2.80
CA VAL A 151 -2.19 12.75 -1.76
C VAL A 151 -2.42 11.54 -0.86
N HIS A 152 -1.53 10.54 -0.94
CA HIS A 152 -1.75 9.22 -0.33
C HIS A 152 -0.44 8.54 0.09
N THR A 153 -0.57 7.47 0.87
CA THR A 153 0.53 6.51 1.11
C THR A 153 0.18 5.18 0.46
N VAL A 154 1.21 4.42 0.10
CA VAL A 154 1.06 3.03 -0.38
C VAL A 154 1.65 2.03 0.61
N ASP A 155 2.69 2.44 1.34
CA ASP A 155 3.38 1.64 2.34
C ASP A 155 3.69 2.50 3.58
N ALA A 156 4.36 1.89 4.55
CA ALA A 156 4.69 2.52 5.82
C ALA A 156 6.07 3.21 5.82
N SER A 157 6.63 3.52 4.64
CA SER A 157 7.94 4.16 4.53
C SER A 157 7.90 5.64 4.92
N GLY A 158 6.72 6.25 4.94
CA GLY A 158 6.56 7.70 5.10
C GLY A 158 6.62 8.48 3.77
N LYS A 159 6.79 7.78 2.63
CA LYS A 159 6.69 8.36 1.29
C LYS A 159 5.23 8.72 0.97
N ILE A 160 4.97 10.02 0.90
CA ILE A 160 3.70 10.59 0.44
C ILE A 160 3.76 10.70 -1.08
N ARG A 161 2.77 10.13 -1.75
CA ARG A 161 2.59 10.20 -3.20
C ARG A 161 1.67 11.37 -3.51
N MET A 162 2.06 12.17 -4.51
CA MET A 162 1.34 13.37 -4.92
C MET A 162 1.08 13.34 -6.42
N ASP A 163 -0.19 13.34 -6.83
CA ASP A 163 -0.59 13.41 -8.24
C ASP A 163 -0.30 14.82 -8.78
N VAL A 164 0.73 14.94 -9.59
CA VAL A 164 1.15 16.21 -10.20
C VAL A 164 0.78 16.29 -11.67
N THR A 165 -0.18 15.49 -12.12
CA THR A 165 -0.65 15.48 -13.52
C THR A 165 -1.04 16.87 -14.01
N SER A 166 -1.67 17.67 -13.14
CA SER A 166 -2.08 19.05 -13.41
C SER A 166 -1.10 20.12 -12.90
N ASN A 167 0.11 19.73 -12.46
CA ASN A 167 1.04 20.55 -11.69
C ASN A 167 0.47 21.07 -10.36
N ALA A 168 -0.49 20.35 -9.77
CA ALA A 168 -1.04 20.67 -8.46
C ALA A 168 -0.01 20.50 -7.34
N SER A 169 -0.25 21.20 -6.23
CA SER A 169 0.47 21.02 -4.97
C SER A 169 -0.52 20.66 -3.86
N TYR A 170 -0.02 19.95 -2.86
CA TYR A 170 -0.83 19.44 -1.75
C TYR A 170 -0.27 19.88 -0.41
N THR A 171 -1.14 20.11 0.56
CA THR A 171 -0.74 20.51 1.91
C THR A 171 -0.76 19.33 2.88
N LEU A 172 -0.03 19.49 3.98
CA LEU A 172 -0.06 18.58 5.11
C LEU A 172 -1.48 18.48 5.68
N GLY A 173 -2.22 19.58 5.76
CA GLY A 173 -3.62 19.57 6.21
C GLY A 173 -4.54 18.74 5.30
N GLN A 174 -4.33 18.80 3.98
CA GLN A 174 -5.07 17.95 3.03
C GLN A 174 -4.76 16.47 3.25
N PHE A 175 -3.48 16.11 3.42
CA PHE A 175 -3.08 14.73 3.73
C PHE A 175 -3.70 14.22 5.04
N PHE A 176 -3.65 14.99 6.12
CA PHE A 176 -4.26 14.61 7.40
C PHE A 176 -5.79 14.55 7.33
N SER A 177 -6.42 15.38 6.50
CA SER A 177 -7.86 15.29 6.23
C SER A 177 -8.21 14.00 5.50
N VAL A 178 -7.44 13.61 4.48
CA VAL A 178 -7.59 12.33 3.77
C VAL A 178 -7.32 11.16 4.70
N TRP A 179 -6.34 11.26 5.60
CA TRP A 179 -6.11 10.26 6.64
C TRP A 179 -7.26 10.19 7.66
N GLY A 180 -7.94 11.32 7.92
CA GLY A 180 -8.97 11.43 8.93
C GLY A 180 -8.40 11.49 10.35
N GLN A 181 -7.24 12.14 10.49
CA GLN A 181 -6.53 12.30 11.75
C GLN A 181 -6.37 13.80 12.09
N PRO A 182 -6.42 14.18 13.37
CA PRO A 182 -6.23 15.57 13.77
C PRO A 182 -4.81 16.07 13.49
N LEU A 183 -4.71 17.33 13.08
CA LEU A 183 -3.45 18.06 12.92
C LEU A 183 -3.59 19.43 13.57
N SER A 184 -2.83 19.67 14.63
CA SER A 184 -2.76 20.96 15.32
C SER A 184 -1.43 21.09 16.07
N THR A 185 -1.18 22.24 16.67
CA THR A 185 0.00 22.47 17.52
C THR A 185 -0.01 21.69 18.85
N THR A 186 -1.11 21.00 19.17
CA THR A 186 -1.28 20.26 20.44
C THR A 186 -1.71 18.80 20.24
N ASN A 187 -1.99 18.39 19.00
CA ASN A 187 -2.45 17.05 18.66
C ASN A 187 -2.01 16.68 17.24
N LEU A 188 -1.31 15.55 17.14
CA LEU A 188 -0.85 14.96 15.89
C LEU A 188 -1.35 13.52 15.81
N ALA A 189 -2.39 13.27 15.01
CA ALA A 189 -2.99 11.96 14.81
C ALA A 189 -3.32 11.19 16.10
N GLY A 190 -3.86 11.92 17.10
CA GLY A 190 -4.22 11.38 18.41
C GLY A 190 -3.10 11.42 19.44
N LEU A 191 -1.87 11.78 19.04
CA LEU A 191 -0.76 12.02 19.97
C LEU A 191 -0.88 13.44 20.51
N THR A 192 -1.16 13.56 21.81
CA THR A 192 -1.26 14.85 22.50
C THR A 192 0.10 15.31 23.01
N GLY A 193 0.43 16.58 22.78
CA GLY A 193 1.70 17.18 23.18
C GLY A 193 2.03 18.39 22.32
N ASN A 194 3.12 19.09 22.60
CA ASN A 194 3.52 20.26 21.79
C ASN A 194 4.03 19.82 20.42
N VAL A 195 3.32 20.16 19.35
CA VAL A 195 3.66 19.74 17.98
C VAL A 195 4.50 20.81 17.29
N THR A 196 5.68 20.43 16.81
CA THR A 196 6.53 21.27 15.96
C THR A 196 6.81 20.58 14.63
N ALA A 197 7.09 21.37 13.59
CA ALA A 197 7.44 20.86 12.27
C ALA A 197 8.81 21.37 11.83
N TRP A 198 9.54 20.51 11.13
CA TRP A 198 10.82 20.79 10.50
C TRP A 198 10.75 20.40 9.03
N VAL A 199 11.27 21.23 8.15
CA VAL A 199 11.27 21.00 6.72
C VAL A 199 12.70 20.90 6.23
N ASN A 200 13.01 19.83 5.51
CA ASN A 200 14.28 19.65 4.82
C ASN A 200 14.02 19.70 3.30
N THR A 201 14.62 20.69 2.64
CA THR A 201 14.58 20.82 1.18
C THR A 201 16.01 20.86 0.66
N GLY A 202 16.41 19.83 -0.08
CA GLY A 202 17.76 19.76 -0.67
C GLY A 202 18.90 19.79 0.36
N GLY A 203 18.68 19.28 1.57
CA GLY A 203 19.67 19.28 2.66
C GLY A 203 19.63 20.51 3.57
N THR A 204 18.73 21.47 3.31
CA THR A 204 18.54 22.65 4.17
C THR A 204 17.40 22.40 5.14
N LEU A 205 17.73 22.16 6.41
CA LEU A 205 16.76 21.94 7.50
C LEU A 205 16.34 23.27 8.14
N ALA A 206 15.04 23.53 8.21
CA ALA A 206 14.47 24.71 8.87
C ALA A 206 13.27 24.35 9.75
N LYS A 207 13.13 25.02 10.88
CA LYS A 207 11.90 24.93 11.69
C LYS A 207 10.78 25.68 10.98
N TYR A 208 9.64 25.02 10.80
CA TYR A 208 8.45 25.66 10.26
C TYR A 208 7.68 26.38 11.36
N THR A 209 7.26 27.62 11.10
CA THR A 209 6.60 28.50 12.07
C THR A 209 5.19 28.93 11.63
N GLY A 210 4.75 28.53 10.44
CA GLY A 210 3.41 28.80 9.93
C GLY A 210 2.35 27.85 10.48
N ASP A 211 1.14 27.95 9.93
CA ASP A 211 0.06 27.00 10.19
C ASP A 211 0.41 25.61 9.63
N LEU A 212 0.37 24.58 10.47
CA LEU A 212 0.71 23.22 10.09
C LEU A 212 -0.19 22.71 8.95
N ALA A 213 -1.48 23.06 8.96
CA ALA A 213 -2.40 22.61 7.91
C ALA A 213 -2.10 23.27 6.55
N GLY A 214 -1.57 24.49 6.56
CA GLY A 214 -1.14 25.24 5.38
C GLY A 214 0.25 24.88 4.83
N LEU A 215 1.01 24.00 5.50
CA LEU A 215 2.33 23.57 5.04
C LEU A 215 2.19 22.80 3.72
N VAL A 216 2.69 23.38 2.62
CA VAL A 216 2.76 22.71 1.31
C VAL A 216 3.84 21.62 1.37
N LEU A 217 3.49 20.40 0.98
CA LEU A 217 4.42 19.28 0.89
C LEU A 217 5.46 19.56 -0.21
N PRO A 218 6.75 19.65 0.12
CA PRO A 218 7.79 19.94 -0.87
C PRO A 218 8.05 18.71 -1.75
N GLN A 219 8.08 18.90 -3.07
CA GLN A 219 8.51 17.86 -4.01
C GLN A 219 9.95 17.44 -3.72
N HIS A 220 10.15 16.13 -3.54
CA HIS A 220 11.38 15.49 -3.10
C HIS A 220 12.00 16.09 -1.82
N GLY A 221 11.18 16.77 -1.00
CA GLY A 221 11.55 17.27 0.30
C GLY A 221 10.93 16.45 1.44
N GLU A 222 11.28 16.81 2.66
CA GLU A 222 10.91 16.06 3.85
C GLU A 222 10.27 16.98 4.88
N VAL A 223 9.20 16.51 5.51
CA VAL A 223 8.51 17.16 6.62
C VAL A 223 8.62 16.24 7.83
N THR A 224 9.23 16.74 8.91
CA THR A 224 9.32 16.00 10.16
C THR A 224 8.44 16.68 11.20
N LEU A 225 7.42 15.96 11.66
CA LEU A 225 6.52 16.37 12.71
C LEU A 225 6.99 15.75 14.03
N VAL A 226 7.06 16.57 15.07
CA VAL A 226 7.59 16.19 16.37
C VAL A 226 6.57 16.53 17.44
N VAL A 227 6.19 15.54 18.24
CA VAL A 227 5.45 15.72 19.48
C VAL A 227 6.45 15.78 20.65
N ASP A 228 6.39 16.90 21.37
CA ASP A 228 7.24 17.26 22.51
C ASP A 228 8.72 17.45 22.14
N THR A 229 9.59 16.48 22.44
CA THR A 229 11.03 16.65 22.32
C THR A 229 11.56 16.16 20.96
N PRO A 230 12.21 17.02 20.15
CA PRO A 230 12.83 16.59 18.90
C PRO A 230 14.04 15.69 19.15
N PRO A 231 14.34 14.73 18.26
CA PRO A 231 15.60 14.00 18.32
C PRO A 231 16.77 14.96 18.05
N ALA A 232 17.97 14.64 18.55
CA ALA A 232 19.17 15.44 18.27
C ALA A 232 19.51 15.51 16.77
N GLN A 233 19.18 14.43 16.04
CA GLN A 233 19.29 14.36 14.60
C GLN A 233 17.95 13.94 13.99
N ILE A 234 17.51 14.66 12.95
CA ILE A 234 16.36 14.32 12.13
C ILE A 234 16.82 13.43 10.98
N ALA A 235 16.15 12.29 10.78
CA ALA A 235 16.40 11.42 9.64
C ALA A 235 16.16 12.16 8.32
N THR A 236 17.03 11.89 7.34
CA THR A 236 16.90 12.34 5.95
C THR A 236 17.17 11.17 5.01
N TYR A 237 16.67 11.28 3.79
CA TYR A 237 16.54 10.15 2.88
C TYR A 237 17.13 10.41 1.50
N THR A 238 17.69 9.35 0.92
CA THR A 238 18.04 9.30 -0.50
C THR A 238 16.89 8.67 -1.26
N TRP A 239 16.33 9.40 -2.23
CA TRP A 239 15.24 8.93 -3.07
C TRP A 239 15.72 7.83 -4.04
N THR A 240 15.04 6.68 -4.04
CA THR A 240 15.27 5.59 -4.99
C THR A 240 14.08 5.46 -5.93
N ASP A 241 13.93 6.42 -6.84
CA ASP A 241 12.80 6.42 -7.76
C ASP A 241 13.00 5.38 -8.90
N PRO A 242 11.91 4.75 -9.37
CA PRO A 242 11.95 3.91 -10.57
C PRO A 242 12.47 4.65 -11.81
N PRO A 243 12.93 3.93 -12.85
CA PRO A 243 13.29 4.55 -14.11
C PRO A 243 12.12 5.37 -14.68
N PRO A 244 12.39 6.49 -15.36
CA PRO A 244 11.33 7.31 -15.94
C PRO A 244 10.57 6.55 -17.03
N PHE A 245 9.33 6.93 -17.28
CA PHE A 245 8.57 6.39 -18.40
C PHE A 245 9.17 6.81 -19.74
N THR A 246 9.14 5.90 -20.72
CA THR A 246 9.43 6.21 -22.11
C THR A 246 8.33 7.10 -22.71
N SER A 247 8.70 7.96 -23.65
CA SER A 247 7.73 8.75 -24.43
C SER A 247 6.98 7.92 -25.47
N THR A 248 7.48 6.71 -25.80
CA THR A 248 6.83 5.80 -26.74
C THR A 248 5.69 5.04 -26.05
N VAL A 249 4.45 5.37 -26.42
CA VAL A 249 3.27 4.68 -25.91
C VAL A 249 3.01 3.42 -26.73
N SER A 250 2.94 2.27 -26.05
CA SER A 250 2.54 0.99 -26.64
C SER A 250 1.04 0.79 -26.48
N THR A 251 0.31 0.62 -27.58
CA THR A 251 -1.13 0.38 -27.50
C THR A 251 -1.42 -1.09 -27.23
N LEU A 252 -2.12 -1.36 -26.13
CA LEU A 252 -2.64 -2.68 -25.80
C LEU A 252 -3.89 -2.89 -26.66
N THR A 253 -3.77 -3.60 -27.79
CA THR A 253 -4.88 -3.83 -28.73
C THR A 253 -5.37 -5.26 -28.61
N TYR A 254 -6.68 -5.46 -28.44
CA TYR A 254 -7.27 -6.81 -28.40
C TYR A 254 -6.92 -7.62 -29.66
N GLY A 255 -6.43 -8.84 -29.46
CA GLY A 255 -5.92 -9.72 -30.53
C GLY A 255 -4.49 -9.37 -31.00
N GLY A 256 -3.82 -8.45 -30.31
CA GLY A 256 -2.48 -7.98 -30.65
C GLY A 256 -1.35 -8.86 -30.11
N VAL A 257 -0.12 -8.46 -30.44
CA VAL A 257 1.12 -9.05 -29.94
C VAL A 257 2.04 -7.92 -29.53
N LEU A 258 2.58 -7.96 -28.31
CA LEU A 258 3.62 -7.03 -27.85
C LEU A 258 4.84 -7.79 -27.38
N GLY A 259 5.98 -7.48 -27.97
CA GLY A 259 7.23 -8.22 -27.76
C GLY A 259 7.40 -9.41 -28.69
N SER A 260 8.44 -10.21 -28.45
CA SER A 260 8.75 -11.42 -29.20
C SER A 260 8.06 -12.63 -28.58
N LEU A 261 7.43 -13.47 -29.39
CA LEU A 261 6.89 -14.76 -28.93
C LEU A 261 8.00 -15.60 -28.30
N TYR A 262 7.75 -16.15 -27.12
CA TYR A 262 8.76 -16.86 -26.35
C TYR A 262 8.22 -18.17 -25.75
N TRP A 263 7.06 -18.12 -25.09
CA TRP A 263 6.39 -19.31 -24.58
C TRP A 263 5.29 -19.80 -25.54
N PRO A 264 4.96 -21.09 -25.54
CA PRO A 264 3.75 -21.60 -26.21
C PRO A 264 2.48 -20.96 -25.63
N ASP A 265 1.48 -20.79 -26.48
CA ASP A 265 0.16 -20.32 -26.07
C ASP A 265 -0.59 -21.37 -25.23
N GLY A 266 -1.45 -20.88 -24.33
CA GLY A 266 -2.24 -21.71 -23.41
C GLY A 266 -1.51 -22.11 -22.13
N ASN A 267 -2.20 -22.92 -21.33
CA ASN A 267 -1.64 -23.50 -20.11
C ASN A 267 -0.60 -24.59 -20.44
N THR A 268 0.40 -24.74 -19.58
CA THR A 268 1.31 -25.90 -19.63
C THR A 268 0.62 -27.15 -19.10
N SER A 269 1.28 -28.31 -19.23
CA SER A 269 0.76 -29.58 -18.70
C SER A 269 0.60 -29.62 -17.18
N THR A 270 1.25 -28.71 -16.45
CA THR A 270 1.14 -28.57 -15.00
C THR A 270 0.20 -27.44 -14.58
N GLY A 271 -0.40 -26.73 -15.54
CA GLY A 271 -1.34 -25.65 -15.29
C GLY A 271 -2.78 -26.13 -15.10
N GLY A 272 -3.71 -25.17 -15.17
CA GLY A 272 -5.13 -25.42 -14.98
C GLY A 272 -5.74 -26.27 -16.10
N THR A 273 -6.50 -27.30 -15.72
CA THR A 273 -7.17 -28.24 -16.65
C THR A 273 -8.70 -28.24 -16.55
N GLY A 274 -9.27 -27.29 -15.80
CA GLY A 274 -10.70 -27.06 -15.64
C GLY A 274 -11.18 -27.23 -14.19
N ALA A 275 -10.35 -27.81 -13.33
CA ALA A 275 -10.56 -27.83 -11.89
C ALA A 275 -10.24 -26.47 -11.26
N THR A 276 -10.74 -26.20 -10.05
CA THR A 276 -10.39 -24.98 -9.31
C THR A 276 -8.89 -24.91 -9.03
N VAL A 277 -8.27 -23.75 -9.28
CA VAL A 277 -6.87 -23.46 -8.97
C VAL A 277 -6.85 -22.26 -8.02
N ASP A 278 -6.32 -22.41 -6.81
CA ASP A 278 -6.21 -21.32 -5.82
C ASP A 278 -7.50 -20.53 -5.55
N GLY A 279 -8.64 -21.23 -5.59
CA GLY A 279 -9.97 -20.66 -5.42
C GLY A 279 -10.57 -20.00 -6.67
N LEU A 280 -9.86 -20.03 -7.81
CA LEU A 280 -10.34 -19.58 -9.10
C LEU A 280 -11.07 -20.70 -9.81
N ILE A 281 -12.33 -20.46 -10.16
CA ILE A 281 -13.16 -21.46 -10.85
C ILE A 281 -12.98 -21.36 -12.37
N CYS A 282 -13.21 -22.48 -13.06
CA CYS A 282 -13.35 -22.53 -14.51
C CYS A 282 -14.82 -22.83 -14.84
N ALA A 283 -15.48 -21.96 -15.60
CA ALA A 283 -16.89 -22.14 -15.96
C ALA A 283 -17.16 -21.80 -17.43
N ALA A 284 -18.14 -22.49 -18.02
CA ALA A 284 -18.69 -22.14 -19.32
C ALA A 284 -19.70 -20.99 -19.16
N GLY A 285 -19.52 -19.90 -19.92
CA GLY A 285 -20.46 -18.77 -19.90
C GLY A 285 -20.56 -18.10 -18.54
N MET A 286 -19.43 -17.89 -17.86
CA MET A 286 -19.37 -17.24 -16.56
C MET A 286 -20.01 -15.84 -16.63
N ALA A 287 -20.77 -15.47 -15.60
CA ALA A 287 -21.24 -14.09 -15.50
C ALA A 287 -20.07 -13.18 -15.12
N GLU A 288 -19.85 -12.13 -15.89
CA GLU A 288 -18.72 -11.20 -15.73
C GLU A 288 -19.20 -9.87 -15.12
N THR A 289 -19.97 -9.95 -14.02
CA THR A 289 -20.49 -8.75 -13.37
C THR A 289 -19.39 -7.90 -12.73
N PHE A 290 -18.23 -8.50 -12.45
CA PHE A 290 -16.97 -7.83 -12.19
C PHE A 290 -16.03 -8.12 -13.36
N HIS A 291 -15.58 -7.08 -14.04
CA HIS A 291 -14.81 -7.16 -15.27
C HIS A 291 -13.76 -6.05 -15.25
N VAL A 292 -12.52 -6.41 -14.96
CA VAL A 292 -11.38 -5.48 -14.92
C VAL A 292 -10.15 -6.13 -15.55
N HIS A 293 -9.17 -5.31 -15.91
CA HIS A 293 -7.95 -5.77 -16.54
C HIS A 293 -6.71 -5.32 -15.77
N SER A 294 -5.66 -6.14 -15.80
CA SER A 294 -4.29 -5.79 -15.38
C SER A 294 -3.32 -6.14 -16.50
N HIS A 295 -2.10 -5.62 -16.47
CA HIS A 295 -1.11 -5.83 -17.52
C HIS A 295 0.19 -6.39 -16.96
N VAL A 296 0.80 -7.31 -17.70
CA VAL A 296 2.11 -7.88 -17.39
C VAL A 296 3.03 -7.72 -18.59
N ALA A 297 4.20 -7.12 -18.36
CA ALA A 297 5.29 -7.08 -19.31
C ALA A 297 6.54 -7.74 -18.75
N ILE A 298 7.22 -8.53 -19.58
CA ILE A 298 8.45 -9.22 -19.21
C ILE A 298 9.55 -8.78 -20.16
N PHE A 299 10.59 -8.15 -19.62
CA PHE A 299 11.78 -7.75 -20.35
C PHE A 299 12.97 -8.59 -19.91
N LYS A 300 13.58 -9.29 -20.87
CA LYS A 300 14.84 -10.02 -20.66
C LYS A 300 15.96 -9.30 -21.41
N ASP A 301 16.90 -8.74 -20.67
CA ASP A 301 18.05 -8.00 -21.21
C ASP A 301 17.63 -6.89 -22.22
N GLY A 302 16.52 -6.21 -21.92
CA GLY A 302 15.94 -5.16 -22.77
C GLY A 302 15.00 -5.66 -23.87
N GLN A 303 14.95 -6.96 -24.16
CA GLN A 303 14.00 -7.54 -25.10
C GLN A 303 12.65 -7.79 -24.42
N TRP A 304 11.58 -7.21 -24.95
CA TRP A 304 10.21 -7.50 -24.51
C TRP A 304 9.80 -8.89 -25.02
N LEU A 305 9.45 -9.77 -24.09
CA LEU A 305 8.88 -11.09 -24.35
C LEU A 305 7.36 -11.02 -24.26
N ALA A 306 6.69 -11.53 -25.28
CA ALA A 306 5.24 -11.56 -25.34
C ALA A 306 4.69 -12.56 -24.32
N PHE A 307 3.67 -12.16 -23.58
CA PHE A 307 2.91 -13.08 -22.73
C PHE A 307 2.11 -14.04 -23.63
N PRO A 308 1.92 -15.33 -23.26
CA PRO A 308 1.12 -16.24 -24.08
C PRO A 308 -0.36 -15.89 -24.07
N LYS A 309 -1.03 -16.05 -25.22
CA LYS A 309 -2.48 -15.98 -25.31
C LYS A 309 -3.12 -17.27 -24.81
N ASN A 310 -4.42 -17.23 -24.53
CA ASN A 310 -5.23 -18.37 -24.10
C ASN A 310 -4.79 -19.01 -22.78
N VAL A 311 -3.96 -18.34 -21.96
CA VAL A 311 -3.75 -18.78 -20.58
C VAL A 311 -5.09 -18.69 -19.86
N GLY A 312 -5.50 -19.76 -19.20
CA GLY A 312 -6.79 -19.84 -18.52
C GLY A 312 -8.02 -20.03 -19.44
N ILE A 313 -7.83 -20.19 -20.75
CA ILE A 313 -8.91 -20.49 -21.70
C ILE A 313 -8.82 -21.95 -22.14
N LEU A 314 -9.87 -22.72 -21.88
CA LEU A 314 -9.97 -24.13 -22.25
C LEU A 314 -11.19 -24.34 -23.17
N PRO A 315 -11.23 -25.42 -23.98
CA PRO A 315 -12.37 -25.69 -24.87
C PRO A 315 -13.73 -25.74 -24.17
N GLN A 316 -13.75 -26.13 -22.89
CA GLN A 316 -14.96 -26.32 -22.09
C GLN A 316 -15.28 -25.16 -21.13
N CYS A 317 -14.33 -24.27 -20.83
CA CYS A 317 -14.51 -23.22 -19.83
C CYS A 317 -13.40 -22.17 -19.86
N ASN A 318 -13.68 -20.99 -19.28
CA ASN A 318 -12.68 -19.98 -18.96
C ASN A 318 -12.50 -19.91 -17.45
N TYR A 319 -11.26 -19.74 -16.99
CA TYR A 319 -10.99 -19.34 -15.61
C TYR A 319 -11.35 -17.87 -15.40
N GLU A 320 -11.66 -17.52 -14.15
CA GLU A 320 -11.93 -16.14 -13.72
C GLU A 320 -10.80 -15.17 -14.09
N THR A 321 -9.56 -15.65 -14.20
CA THR A 321 -8.45 -14.89 -14.77
C THR A 321 -7.88 -15.58 -15.99
N HIS A 322 -7.69 -14.86 -17.08
CA HIS A 322 -7.19 -15.43 -18.33
C HIS A 322 -6.59 -14.38 -19.27
N THR A 323 -6.00 -14.82 -20.38
CA THR A 323 -5.50 -13.96 -21.46
C THR A 323 -6.16 -14.30 -22.79
N HIS A 324 -6.56 -13.29 -23.56
CA HIS A 324 -7.09 -13.49 -24.91
C HIS A 324 -6.02 -13.41 -26.01
N ASP A 325 -4.95 -12.67 -25.76
CA ASP A 325 -3.93 -12.37 -26.77
C ASP A 325 -2.53 -12.26 -26.15
N ASN A 326 -1.55 -11.88 -26.98
CA ASN A 326 -0.15 -11.84 -26.59
C ASN A 326 0.31 -10.44 -26.15
N THR A 327 -0.62 -9.53 -25.82
CA THR A 327 -0.28 -8.18 -25.36
C THR A 327 0.18 -8.14 -23.90
N GLY A 328 -0.16 -9.17 -23.12
CA GLY A 328 0.06 -9.21 -21.67
C GLY A 328 -1.11 -8.69 -20.85
N ILE A 329 -2.26 -8.39 -21.46
CA ILE A 329 -3.49 -8.09 -20.72
C ILE A 329 -3.98 -9.36 -20.02
N ILE A 330 -4.14 -9.25 -18.72
CA ILE A 330 -4.79 -10.23 -17.85
C ILE A 330 -6.21 -9.76 -17.60
N HIS A 331 -7.17 -10.57 -18.03
CA HIS A 331 -8.59 -10.37 -17.79
C HIS A 331 -8.97 -10.93 -16.43
N ILE A 332 -9.82 -10.21 -15.69
CA ILE A 332 -10.45 -10.67 -14.46
C ILE A 332 -11.95 -10.51 -14.64
N GLU A 333 -12.60 -11.62 -14.96
CA GLU A 333 -13.98 -11.68 -15.45
C GLU A 333 -14.74 -12.70 -14.60
N THR A 334 -15.48 -12.21 -13.60
CA THR A 334 -16.05 -13.04 -12.53
C THR A 334 -17.39 -12.51 -12.03
N PRO A 335 -18.27 -13.35 -11.45
CA PRO A 335 -19.50 -12.87 -10.85
C PRO A 335 -19.27 -12.02 -9.59
N ASN A 336 -18.14 -12.20 -8.89
CA ASN A 336 -17.91 -11.58 -7.60
C ASN A 336 -16.49 -11.03 -7.49
N VAL A 337 -16.33 -9.85 -6.88
CA VAL A 337 -15.01 -9.33 -6.52
C VAL A 337 -14.31 -10.28 -5.53
N LYS A 338 -13.07 -10.63 -5.83
CA LYS A 338 -12.16 -11.44 -5.00
C LYS A 338 -10.79 -10.76 -4.96
N ASN A 339 -9.91 -11.24 -4.08
CA ASN A 339 -8.50 -10.86 -4.14
C ASN A 339 -7.79 -11.71 -5.20
N PHE A 340 -7.67 -11.17 -6.41
CA PHE A 340 -6.91 -11.78 -7.50
C PHE A 340 -5.43 -11.40 -7.40
N THR A 341 -4.54 -12.34 -7.64
CA THR A 341 -3.09 -12.15 -7.53
C THR A 341 -2.36 -12.69 -8.75
N LEU A 342 -1.18 -12.13 -9.02
CA LEU A 342 -0.34 -12.58 -10.12
C LEU A 342 0.06 -14.05 -9.98
N GLY A 343 0.25 -14.55 -8.75
CA GLY A 343 0.53 -15.96 -8.48
C GLY A 343 -0.51 -16.89 -9.10
N GLN A 344 -1.79 -16.59 -8.91
CA GLN A 344 -2.90 -17.41 -9.43
C GLN A 344 -2.89 -17.52 -10.96
N VAL A 345 -2.53 -16.44 -11.66
CA VAL A 345 -2.37 -16.45 -13.12
C VAL A 345 -1.24 -17.39 -13.54
N PHE A 346 -0.11 -17.34 -12.84
CA PHE A 346 1.04 -18.21 -13.10
C PHE A 346 0.77 -19.67 -12.75
N ASP A 347 -0.05 -19.94 -11.73
CA ASP A 347 -0.46 -21.29 -11.36
C ASP A 347 -1.47 -21.87 -12.38
N ILE A 348 -2.41 -21.06 -12.88
CA ILE A 348 -3.28 -21.43 -14.00
C ILE A 348 -2.44 -21.69 -15.26
N TRP A 349 -1.47 -20.83 -15.55
CA TRP A 349 -0.54 -21.01 -16.66
C TRP A 349 0.32 -22.26 -16.48
N GLY A 350 0.64 -22.64 -15.24
CA GLY A 350 1.53 -23.74 -14.90
C GLY A 350 3.01 -23.37 -15.07
N GLN A 351 3.37 -22.13 -14.73
CA GLN A 351 4.74 -21.60 -14.78
C GLN A 351 5.18 -21.12 -13.40
N PRO A 352 6.46 -21.26 -13.03
CA PRO A 352 6.96 -20.78 -11.75
C PRO A 352 6.97 -19.24 -11.71
N LEU A 353 6.63 -18.69 -10.54
CA LEU A 353 6.79 -17.27 -10.23
C LEU A 353 7.40 -17.14 -8.84
N SER A 354 8.48 -16.38 -8.72
CA SER A 354 9.14 -16.03 -7.47
C SER A 354 10.03 -14.81 -7.68
N SER A 355 10.68 -14.33 -6.62
CA SER A 355 11.68 -13.25 -6.73
C SER A 355 12.92 -13.61 -7.55
N THR A 356 13.11 -14.88 -7.92
CA THR A 356 14.29 -15.36 -8.66
C THR A 356 13.94 -16.13 -9.94
N ASN A 357 12.66 -16.35 -10.23
CA ASN A 357 12.19 -17.06 -11.42
C ASN A 357 10.87 -16.49 -11.91
N VAL A 358 10.82 -16.13 -13.20
CA VAL A 358 9.60 -15.72 -13.89
C VAL A 358 9.44 -16.61 -15.12
N ALA A 359 8.50 -17.56 -15.04
CA ALA A 359 8.16 -18.50 -16.11
C ALA A 359 9.36 -19.24 -16.72
N GLY A 360 10.25 -19.72 -15.85
CA GLY A 360 11.46 -20.47 -16.21
C GLY A 360 12.68 -19.59 -16.48
N ILE A 361 12.52 -18.26 -16.52
CA ILE A 361 13.63 -17.33 -16.71
C ILE A 361 14.18 -16.90 -15.34
N THR A 362 15.47 -17.14 -15.13
CA THR A 362 16.21 -16.73 -13.92
C THR A 362 17.17 -15.58 -14.22
N GLY A 363 17.54 -14.80 -13.20
CA GLY A 363 18.54 -13.75 -13.32
C GLY A 363 18.39 -12.67 -12.24
N ASN A 364 18.91 -11.48 -12.50
CA ASN A 364 18.61 -10.30 -11.69
C ASN A 364 17.19 -9.81 -12.01
N ILE A 365 16.23 -10.15 -11.14
CA ILE A 365 14.82 -9.80 -11.33
C ILE A 365 14.49 -8.55 -10.52
N VAL A 366 13.91 -7.56 -11.21
CA VAL A 366 13.34 -6.37 -10.60
C VAL A 366 11.89 -6.26 -11.08
N VAL A 367 10.98 -6.00 -10.16
CA VAL A 367 9.56 -5.85 -10.45
C VAL A 367 9.15 -4.41 -10.20
N TYR A 368 8.44 -3.83 -11.14
CA TYR A 368 7.82 -2.51 -11.02
C TYR A 368 6.31 -2.65 -11.09
N ILE A 369 5.62 -1.95 -10.20
CA ILE A 369 4.17 -1.77 -10.25
C ILE A 369 3.91 -0.33 -10.66
N ASN A 370 3.04 -0.16 -11.64
CA ASN A 370 2.54 1.13 -12.10
C ASN A 370 1.02 1.15 -12.01
N ASP A 371 0.48 2.04 -11.19
CA ASP A 371 -0.96 2.30 -11.11
C ASP A 371 -1.25 3.64 -11.84
N ASN A 372 -1.32 3.58 -13.17
CA ASN A 372 -1.57 4.71 -14.07
C ASN A 372 -0.63 5.93 -13.93
N GLY A 373 0.64 5.75 -13.58
CA GLY A 373 1.63 6.82 -13.36
C GLY A 373 2.19 6.82 -11.94
N ASP A 374 1.48 6.20 -11.00
CA ASP A 374 1.97 5.93 -9.65
C ASP A 374 2.90 4.71 -9.66
N VAL A 375 4.19 4.95 -9.91
CA VAL A 375 5.19 3.91 -10.11
C VAL A 375 6.04 3.64 -8.88
N ARG A 376 6.36 2.36 -8.65
CA ARG A 376 7.21 1.90 -7.54
C ARG A 376 7.91 0.60 -7.85
N ARG A 377 9.06 0.39 -7.22
CA ARG A 377 9.68 -0.93 -7.20
C ARG A 377 8.92 -1.81 -6.21
N TYR A 378 8.60 -3.03 -6.61
CA TYR A 378 8.02 -4.03 -5.72
C TYR A 378 9.12 -4.95 -5.18
N THR A 379 9.19 -5.06 -3.86
CA THR A 379 10.24 -5.79 -3.12
C THR A 379 9.72 -7.04 -2.42
N GLY A 380 8.41 -7.26 -2.43
CA GLY A 380 7.78 -8.47 -1.88
C GLY A 380 7.83 -9.67 -2.83
N ASP A 381 7.18 -10.77 -2.44
CA ASP A 381 6.99 -11.93 -3.30
C ASP A 381 6.06 -11.57 -4.48
N PRO A 382 6.52 -11.64 -5.74
CA PRO A 382 5.70 -11.26 -6.90
C PRO A 382 4.42 -12.07 -7.05
N ARG A 383 4.33 -13.27 -6.44
CA ARG A 383 3.07 -14.04 -6.40
C ARG A 383 1.96 -13.30 -5.67
N ASN A 384 2.30 -12.45 -4.71
CA ASN A 384 1.33 -11.72 -3.87
C ASN A 384 0.89 -10.39 -4.49
N ILE A 385 1.36 -10.03 -5.69
CA ILE A 385 0.95 -8.77 -6.34
C ILE A 385 -0.55 -8.84 -6.66
N PRO A 386 -1.39 -7.97 -6.07
CA PRO A 386 -2.80 -7.94 -6.39
C PRO A 386 -3.02 -7.45 -7.82
N LEU A 387 -3.95 -8.09 -8.52
CA LEU A 387 -4.38 -7.69 -9.85
C LEU A 387 -5.59 -6.77 -9.72
N THR A 388 -5.33 -5.47 -9.79
CA THR A 388 -6.33 -4.41 -9.75
C THR A 388 -6.48 -3.79 -11.12
N SER A 389 -7.63 -3.15 -11.37
CA SER A 389 -7.91 -2.50 -12.65
C SER A 389 -6.79 -1.55 -13.06
N LEU A 390 -6.35 -1.66 -14.31
CA LEU A 390 -5.33 -0.82 -14.98
C LEU A 390 -3.94 -0.82 -14.31
N ARG A 391 -3.66 -1.79 -13.44
CA ARG A 391 -2.31 -1.99 -12.90
C ARG A 391 -1.41 -2.61 -13.97
N ASP A 392 -0.26 -1.97 -14.21
CA ASP A 392 0.81 -2.57 -15.02
C ASP A 392 1.90 -3.15 -14.11
N ILE A 393 2.35 -4.35 -14.43
CA ILE A 393 3.41 -5.07 -13.73
C ILE A 393 4.54 -5.33 -14.73
N THR A 394 5.68 -4.69 -14.51
CA THR A 394 6.86 -4.86 -15.37
C THR A 394 7.92 -5.68 -14.66
N PHE A 395 8.26 -6.84 -15.23
CA PHE A 395 9.43 -7.62 -14.86
C PHE A 395 10.60 -7.20 -15.73
N GLN A 396 11.66 -6.74 -15.08
CA GLN A 396 12.99 -6.62 -15.67
C GLN A 396 13.82 -7.83 -15.22
N ILE A 397 14.45 -8.51 -16.19
CA ILE A 397 15.33 -9.65 -15.92
C ILE A 397 16.69 -9.41 -16.58
N GLY A 398 17.75 -9.39 -15.79
CA GLY A 398 19.12 -9.17 -16.27
C GLY A 398 19.48 -7.69 -16.38
N THR A 399 19.71 -7.20 -17.60
CA THR A 399 20.11 -5.80 -17.83
C THR A 399 19.08 -4.79 -17.28
N PRO A 400 19.51 -3.78 -16.51
CA PRO A 400 18.63 -2.72 -16.04
C PRO A 400 17.94 -1.95 -17.17
N LEU A 401 16.62 -1.75 -17.03
CA LEU A 401 15.85 -0.85 -17.87
C LEU A 401 16.20 0.59 -17.50
N THR A 402 16.49 1.41 -18.52
CA THR A 402 16.72 2.85 -18.36
C THR A 402 15.44 3.65 -18.44
N THR A 403 14.39 3.08 -19.03
CA THR A 403 13.03 3.62 -19.04
C THR A 403 12.01 2.51 -18.84
N LEU A 404 10.86 2.86 -18.24
CA LEU A 404 9.71 1.97 -18.14
C LEU A 404 8.75 2.17 -19.32
N PRO A 405 8.12 1.10 -19.84
CA PRO A 405 7.13 1.21 -20.91
C PRO A 405 5.89 1.98 -20.44
N THR A 406 5.28 2.70 -21.39
CA THR A 406 4.00 3.39 -21.21
C THR A 406 2.95 2.72 -22.07
N TYR A 407 1.75 2.52 -21.55
CA TYR A 407 0.69 1.80 -22.25
C TYR A 407 -0.53 2.67 -22.50
N SER A 408 -1.16 2.47 -23.66
CA SER A 408 -2.51 2.93 -23.92
C SER A 408 -3.44 1.73 -23.92
N TRP A 409 -4.34 1.68 -22.95
CA TRP A 409 -5.39 0.68 -22.87
C TRP A 409 -6.41 0.88 -24.00
N TYR A 410 -6.93 -0.19 -24.60
CA TYR A 410 -7.96 -0.08 -25.64
C TYR A 410 -9.33 0.30 -25.08
N GLU A 411 -9.54 0.07 -23.79
CA GLU A 411 -10.77 0.40 -23.09
C GLU A 411 -10.71 1.80 -22.45
N PRO A 412 -11.86 2.49 -22.33
CA PRO A 412 -11.95 3.71 -21.53
C PRO A 412 -11.61 3.41 -20.06
N GLN A 413 -10.72 4.22 -19.48
CA GLN A 413 -10.27 4.13 -18.08
C GLN A 413 -11.34 4.58 -17.07
#